data_AF-A0A8T6DIT8-F1
#
_entry.id   AF-A0A8T6DIT8-F1
#
_cell.length_a   1.000
_cell.length_b   1.000
_cell.length_c   1.000
_cell.angle_alpha   90.00
_cell.angle_beta   90.00
_cell.angle_gamma   90.00
#
_symmetry.space_group_name_H-M   'P 1'
#
loop_
_entity.id
_entity.type
_entity.pdbx_description
1 polymer ?
#
loop_
_entity_poly.entity_id
_entity_poly.type
_entity_poly.pdbx_seq_one_letter_code
_entity_poly.pdbx_strand_id
1 'polypeptide(L)'
;MKTNDVCSADGRYRFRLEIQLSEKLGICLFLMLNPGTEKGYEERYHPTRQRCIEFAHRWGYGTLWTCNLFARRAIKPKTLRFEANPEGNPDNDHHIRKAAAEADIIVCAWGTSGWKVGRGAFRDRLSGIATTLKAEVDKGKVYALGEPSKGGQPRHPLFLPRDAECRRLRIGSNGWLS
;
A
#
# COMPACT_ATOMS: atom_id res chain seq x y z
N MET A 1 3.88 -8.84 18.71
CA MET A 1 4.37 -8.26 17.45
C MET A 1 4.98 -6.91 17.75
N LYS A 2 6.23 -6.66 17.34
CA LYS A 2 6.84 -5.34 17.46
C LYS A 2 6.38 -4.49 16.27
N THR A 3 6.06 -3.23 16.50
CA THR A 3 5.60 -2.30 15.47
C THR A 3 6.44 -1.04 15.46
N ASN A 4 6.80 -0.56 14.28
CA ASN A 4 7.51 0.70 14.08
C ASN A 4 6.72 1.57 13.09
N ASP A 5 6.35 2.78 13.51
CA ASP A 5 5.59 3.73 12.69
C ASP A 5 6.51 4.88 12.28
N VAL A 6 6.74 5.04 10.98
CA VAL A 6 7.57 6.09 10.40
C VAL A 6 6.65 7.21 9.92
N CYS A 7 6.58 8.29 10.70
CA CYS A 7 5.68 9.42 10.51
C CYS A 7 6.41 10.75 10.36
N SER A 8 5.71 11.76 9.86
CA SER A 8 6.14 13.16 10.00
C SER A 8 6.16 13.58 11.47
N ALA A 9 6.95 14.61 11.81
CA ALA A 9 7.08 15.10 13.18
C ALA A 9 5.74 15.55 13.81
N ASP A 10 4.83 16.08 12.98
CA ASP A 10 3.48 16.49 13.39
C ASP A 10 2.45 15.34 13.37
N GLY A 11 2.87 14.11 13.01
CA GLY A 11 2.05 12.91 12.93
C GLY A 11 0.97 12.94 11.84
N ARG A 12 0.92 13.97 10.98
CA ARG A 12 -0.13 14.09 9.94
C ARG A 12 0.08 13.12 8.78
N TYR A 13 1.32 12.71 8.55
CA TYR A 13 1.71 11.79 7.50
C TYR A 13 2.28 10.53 8.12
N ARG A 14 1.88 9.38 7.59
CA ARG A 14 2.57 8.10 7.81
C ARG A 14 3.16 7.62 6.51
N PHE A 15 4.48 7.50 6.50
CA PHE A 15 5.24 7.04 5.35
C PHE A 15 5.34 5.53 5.30
N ARG A 16 5.58 4.88 6.46
CA ARG A 16 5.73 3.43 6.55
C ARG A 16 5.26 2.89 7.90
N LEU A 17 4.53 1.79 7.89
CA LEU A 17 4.27 0.97 9.06
C LEU A 17 5.01 -0.36 8.91
N GLU A 18 5.74 -0.76 9.94
CA GLU A 18 6.49 -2.01 9.98
C GLU A 18 5.98 -2.87 11.13
N ILE A 19 5.75 -4.16 10.86
CA ILE A 19 5.26 -5.12 11.85
C ILE A 19 6.12 -6.37 11.78
N GLN A 20 6.84 -6.67 12.86
CA GLN A 20 7.51 -7.96 13.04
C GLN A 20 6.48 -9.02 13.43
N LEU A 21 6.30 -10.01 12.56
CA LEU A 21 5.33 -11.09 12.69
C LEU A 21 5.93 -12.32 13.38
N SER A 22 7.19 -12.65 13.08
CA SER A 22 7.95 -13.76 13.69
C SER A 22 9.45 -13.56 13.48
N GLU A 23 10.30 -14.46 14.00
CA GLU A 23 11.75 -14.43 13.74
C GLU A 23 12.15 -14.89 12.33
N LYS A 24 11.17 -15.26 11.48
CA LYS A 24 11.44 -15.60 10.07
C LYS A 24 12.01 -14.39 9.33
N LEU A 25 12.78 -14.66 8.26
CA LEU A 25 13.24 -13.64 7.35
C LEU A 25 12.17 -13.29 6.31
N GLY A 26 12.38 -12.16 5.64
CA GLY A 26 11.61 -11.74 4.47
C GLY A 26 10.55 -10.69 4.76
N ILE A 27 10.44 -9.73 3.84
CA ILE A 27 9.58 -8.55 3.92
C ILE A 27 8.48 -8.64 2.86
N CYS A 28 7.23 -8.69 3.34
CA CYS A 28 6.05 -8.49 2.52
C CYS A 28 5.61 -7.02 2.61
N LEU A 29 5.67 -6.30 1.49
CA LEU A 29 5.21 -4.91 1.42
C LEU A 29 3.80 -4.84 0.83
N PHE A 30 2.86 -4.26 1.56
CA PHE A 30 1.58 -3.82 1.00
C PHE A 30 1.63 -2.33 0.62
N LEU A 31 1.28 -2.02 -0.63
CA LEU A 31 1.09 -0.64 -1.10
C LEU A 31 -0.41 -0.31 -1.15
N MET A 32 -0.84 0.46 -0.16
CA MET A 32 -2.24 0.75 0.15
C MET A 32 -2.65 2.17 -0.29
N LEU A 33 -3.91 2.56 -0.11
CA LEU A 33 -4.38 3.87 -0.58
C LEU A 33 -3.87 5.02 0.30
N ASN A 34 -4.26 5.02 1.57
CA ASN A 34 -3.88 6.02 2.54
C ASN A 34 -3.96 5.42 3.96
N PRO A 35 -3.16 5.91 4.91
CA PRO A 35 -3.33 5.54 6.31
C PRO A 35 -4.73 5.93 6.78
N GLY A 36 -5.50 4.94 7.22
CA GLY A 36 -6.74 5.21 7.92
C GLY A 36 -6.46 5.87 9.27
N THR A 37 -7.34 6.77 9.70
CA THR A 37 -7.46 7.09 11.13
C THR A 37 -8.67 6.33 11.67
N GLU A 38 -8.49 5.62 12.78
CA GLU A 38 -9.60 4.90 13.40
C GLU A 38 -10.36 5.85 14.32
N LYS A 39 -11.70 5.78 14.28
CA LYS A 39 -12.53 6.29 15.38
C LYS A 39 -12.82 5.11 16.31
N GLY A 40 -12.30 5.16 17.53
CA GLY A 40 -12.71 4.26 18.60
C GLY A 40 -12.16 2.82 18.54
N TYR A 41 -11.17 2.54 17.71
CA TYR A 41 -10.42 1.29 17.74
C TYR A 41 -8.93 1.60 17.91
N GLU A 42 -8.20 0.69 18.54
CA GLU A 42 -6.75 0.73 18.54
C GLU A 42 -6.25 0.19 17.20
N GLU A 43 -5.34 0.92 16.55
CA GLU A 43 -4.86 0.62 15.18
C GLU A 43 -4.33 -0.83 15.01
N ARG A 44 -3.94 -1.48 16.11
CA ARG A 44 -3.56 -2.90 16.09
C ARG A 44 -4.69 -3.87 15.80
N TYR A 45 -5.93 -3.47 16.00
CA TYR A 45 -7.11 -4.29 15.75
C TYR A 45 -7.82 -3.95 14.44
N HIS A 46 -7.26 -3.07 13.60
CA HIS A 46 -7.88 -2.72 12.32
C HIS A 46 -8.12 -3.98 11.45
N PRO A 47 -9.33 -4.20 10.92
CA PRO A 47 -9.61 -5.35 10.05
C PRO A 47 -8.69 -5.43 8.83
N THR A 48 -8.30 -4.28 8.27
CA THR A 48 -7.39 -4.24 7.12
C THR A 48 -5.99 -4.70 7.51
N ARG A 49 -5.48 -4.23 8.66
CA ARG A 49 -4.17 -4.63 9.17
C ARG A 49 -4.15 -6.13 9.43
N GLN A 50 -5.17 -6.65 10.12
CA GLN A 50 -5.30 -8.07 10.41
C GLN A 50 -5.32 -8.90 9.13
N ARG A 51 -6.05 -8.45 8.10
CA ARG A 51 -6.06 -9.14 6.81
C ARG A 51 -4.70 -9.17 6.11
N CYS A 52 -3.94 -8.07 6.13
CA CYS A 52 -2.57 -8.07 5.57
C CYS A 52 -1.63 -8.98 6.36
N ILE A 53 -1.77 -9.03 7.69
CA ILE A 53 -1.02 -9.94 8.58
C ILE A 53 -1.33 -11.40 8.23
N GLU A 54 -2.60 -11.76 8.07
CA GLU A 54 -3.04 -13.12 7.66
C GLU A 54 -2.39 -13.54 6.33
N PHE A 55 -2.40 -12.66 5.33
CA PHE A 55 -1.76 -12.95 4.04
C PHE A 55 -0.24 -13.12 4.16
N ALA A 56 0.45 -12.18 4.83
CA ALA A 56 1.89 -12.24 5.01
C ALA A 56 2.32 -13.53 5.76
N HIS A 57 1.59 -13.90 6.81
CA HIS A 57 1.81 -15.17 7.52
C HIS A 57 1.58 -16.40 6.63
N ARG A 58 0.47 -16.43 5.87
CA ARG A 58 0.16 -17.54 4.95
C ARG A 58 1.27 -17.76 3.93
N TRP A 59 1.86 -16.67 3.42
CA TRP A 59 2.97 -16.74 2.47
C TRP A 59 4.34 -16.95 3.13
N GLY A 60 4.40 -17.05 4.47
CA GLY A 60 5.61 -17.39 5.20
C GLY A 60 6.55 -16.23 5.54
N TYR A 61 6.12 -14.97 5.33
CA TYR A 61 6.95 -13.80 5.63
C TYR A 61 7.04 -13.49 7.12
N GLY A 62 8.23 -13.08 7.57
CA GLY A 62 8.49 -12.71 8.96
C GLY A 62 8.18 -11.24 9.30
N THR A 63 8.12 -10.38 8.29
CA THR A 63 7.87 -8.94 8.47
C THR A 63 6.84 -8.45 7.46
N LEU A 64 5.87 -7.66 7.94
CA LEU A 64 4.91 -6.95 7.11
C LEU A 64 5.23 -5.46 7.13
N TRP A 65 5.44 -4.88 5.95
CA TRP A 65 5.53 -3.44 5.75
C TRP A 65 4.28 -2.93 5.05
N THR A 66 3.88 -1.70 5.35
CA THR A 66 2.81 -1.01 4.64
C THR A 66 3.24 0.40 4.30
N CYS A 67 3.20 0.72 3.01
CA CYS A 67 3.31 2.09 2.49
C CYS A 67 1.98 2.48 1.84
N ASN A 68 1.80 3.76 1.51
CA ASN A 68 0.55 4.24 0.94
C ASN A 68 0.79 5.16 -0.26
N LEU A 69 -0.10 5.10 -1.25
CA LEU A 69 -0.12 6.07 -2.35
C LEU A 69 -0.17 7.50 -1.80
N PHE A 70 -1.00 7.74 -0.78
CA PHE A 70 -1.12 9.02 -0.11
C PHE A 70 -0.75 8.87 1.37
N ALA A 71 0.33 9.52 1.84
CA ALA A 71 0.78 9.38 3.23
C ALA A 71 -0.10 10.12 4.24
N ARG A 72 -0.95 11.06 3.80
CA ARG A 72 -1.83 11.82 4.69
C ARG A 72 -2.81 10.89 5.42
N ARG A 73 -2.76 10.91 6.76
CA ARG A 73 -3.66 10.12 7.61
C ARG A 73 -5.09 10.68 7.49
N ALA A 74 -6.05 9.85 7.10
CA ALA A 74 -7.45 10.25 6.93
C ALA A 74 -8.43 9.07 7.00
N ILE A 75 -9.57 9.27 7.69
CA ILE A 75 -10.65 8.26 7.75
C ILE A 75 -11.25 8.02 6.36
N LYS A 76 -11.52 9.11 5.62
CA LYS A 76 -12.26 9.06 4.36
C LYS A 76 -11.36 9.55 3.23
N PRO A 77 -11.00 8.71 2.24
CA PRO A 77 -10.13 9.12 1.14
C PRO A 77 -10.59 10.38 0.39
N LYS A 78 -11.90 10.65 0.36
CA LYS A 78 -12.46 11.85 -0.26
C LYS A 78 -11.96 13.17 0.35
N THR A 79 -11.48 13.18 1.60
CA THR A 79 -10.98 14.41 2.24
C THR A 79 -9.60 14.79 1.74
N LEU A 80 -8.84 13.82 1.20
CA LEU A 80 -7.50 14.05 0.64
C LEU A 80 -7.51 15.03 -0.53
N ARG A 81 -8.64 15.15 -1.23
CA ARG A 81 -8.79 16.09 -2.35
C ARG A 81 -8.65 17.57 -1.95
N PHE A 82 -8.76 17.86 -0.65
CA PHE A 82 -8.68 19.22 -0.09
C PHE A 82 -7.33 19.50 0.57
N GLU A 83 -6.43 18.53 0.59
CA GLU A 83 -5.10 18.68 1.15
C GLU A 83 -4.17 19.17 0.04
N ALA A 84 -3.23 20.07 0.36
CA ALA A 84 -2.30 20.62 -0.63
C ALA A 84 -1.25 19.59 -1.07
N ASN A 85 -0.87 18.68 -0.17
CA ASN A 85 0.10 17.62 -0.41
C ASN A 85 -0.41 16.32 0.25
N PRO A 86 -1.48 15.68 -0.28
CA PRO A 86 -2.01 14.45 0.30
C PRO A 86 -1.02 13.28 0.19
N GLU A 87 -0.15 13.30 -0.81
CA GLU A 87 0.90 12.31 -1.02
C GLU A 87 1.97 12.34 0.07
N GLY A 88 2.23 13.50 0.68
CA GLY A 88 3.28 13.67 1.69
C GLY A 88 4.68 13.69 1.08
N ASN A 89 4.80 14.19 -0.14
CA ASN A 89 6.06 14.25 -0.86
C ASN A 89 6.95 15.42 -0.40
N PRO A 90 8.29 15.27 -0.48
CA PRO A 90 9.02 14.17 -1.11
C PRO A 90 9.24 12.91 -0.24
N ASP A 91 8.99 12.98 1.07
CA ASP A 91 9.35 11.92 2.02
C ASP A 91 8.64 10.60 1.73
N ASN A 92 7.35 10.64 1.37
CA ASN A 92 6.61 9.42 1.06
C ASN A 92 7.23 8.64 -0.10
N ASP A 93 7.63 9.31 -1.18
CA ASP A 93 8.28 8.66 -2.32
C ASP A 93 9.66 8.10 -1.97
N HIS A 94 10.40 8.75 -1.07
CA HIS A 94 11.63 8.19 -0.52
C HIS A 94 11.35 6.86 0.21
N HIS A 95 10.36 6.84 1.10
CA HIS A 95 10.01 5.66 1.87
C HIS A 95 9.43 4.53 1.01
N ILE A 96 8.61 4.82 0.00
CA ILE A 96 8.10 3.82 -0.94
C ILE A 96 9.26 3.18 -1.72
N ARG A 97 10.18 3.98 -2.25
CA ARG A 97 11.33 3.47 -3.02
C ARG A 97 12.21 2.57 -2.15
N LYS A 98 12.53 3.02 -0.94
CA LYS A 98 13.33 2.24 0.02
C LYS A 98 12.62 0.94 0.39
N ALA A 99 11.34 1.01 0.73
CA ALA A 99 10.55 -0.17 1.08
C ALA A 99 10.46 -1.17 -0.08
N ALA A 100 10.25 -0.69 -1.31
CA ALA A 100 10.16 -1.52 -2.50
C ALA A 100 11.47 -2.25 -2.81
N ALA A 101 12.61 -1.57 -2.65
CA ALA A 101 13.93 -2.16 -2.90
C ALA A 101 14.28 -3.29 -1.90
N GLU A 102 13.85 -3.15 -0.64
CA GLU A 102 14.10 -4.12 0.44
C GLU A 102 13.06 -5.26 0.46
N ALA A 103 11.88 -5.06 -0.11
CA ALA A 103 10.82 -6.07 -0.10
C ALA A 103 11.13 -7.27 -1.02
N ASP A 104 10.75 -8.45 -0.55
CA ASP A 104 10.77 -9.68 -1.34
C ASP A 104 9.54 -9.77 -2.26
N ILE A 105 8.40 -9.25 -1.77
CA ILE A 105 7.15 -9.13 -2.52
C ILE A 105 6.49 -7.78 -2.26
N ILE A 106 5.94 -7.18 -3.31
CA ILE A 106 5.18 -5.94 -3.26
C ILE A 106 3.74 -6.22 -3.71
N VAL A 107 2.79 -6.13 -2.78
CA VAL A 107 1.36 -6.32 -3.03
C VAL A 107 0.66 -4.97 -3.13
N CYS A 108 0.30 -4.61 -4.35
CA CYS A 108 -0.54 -3.45 -4.65
C CYS A 108 -1.98 -3.73 -4.22
N ALA A 109 -2.55 -2.88 -3.36
CA ALA A 109 -3.86 -3.14 -2.76
C ALA A 109 -4.65 -1.87 -2.37
N TRP A 110 -4.47 -0.78 -3.12
CA TRP A 110 -5.12 0.51 -2.86
C TRP A 110 -6.63 0.55 -3.14
N GLY A 111 -7.21 -0.46 -3.80
CA GLY A 111 -8.64 -0.50 -4.05
C GLY A 111 -9.14 0.58 -5.03
N THR A 112 -10.46 0.75 -5.10
CA THR A 112 -11.09 1.66 -6.07
C THR A 112 -11.38 3.06 -5.51
N SER A 113 -11.12 3.29 -4.22
CA SER A 113 -11.45 4.57 -3.57
C SER A 113 -10.49 5.72 -3.94
N GLY A 114 -9.38 5.44 -4.62
CA GLY A 114 -8.46 6.48 -5.10
C GLY A 114 -9.13 7.51 -6.02
N TRP A 115 -10.15 7.09 -6.78
CA TRP A 115 -10.95 8.01 -7.60
C TRP A 115 -11.67 9.10 -6.79
N LYS A 116 -11.85 8.92 -5.48
CA LYS A 116 -12.45 9.93 -4.58
C LYS A 116 -11.48 11.03 -4.18
N VAL A 117 -10.16 10.82 -4.33
CA VAL A 117 -9.11 11.84 -4.12
C VAL A 117 -9.12 12.85 -5.27
N GLY A 118 -9.56 12.45 -6.45
CA GLY A 118 -9.62 13.27 -7.66
C GLY A 118 -9.07 12.48 -8.85
N ARG A 119 -9.76 12.51 -10.00
CA ARG A 119 -9.38 11.66 -11.13
C ARG A 119 -7.99 11.99 -11.68
N GLY A 120 -7.65 13.27 -11.87
CA GLY A 120 -6.32 13.69 -12.33
C GLY A 120 -5.23 13.28 -11.34
N ALA A 121 -5.31 13.80 -10.12
CA ALA A 121 -4.35 13.51 -9.04
C ALA A 121 -4.12 12.01 -8.81
N PHE A 122 -5.18 11.19 -8.86
CA PHE A 122 -5.01 9.74 -8.72
C PHE A 122 -4.27 9.11 -9.91
N ARG A 123 -4.55 9.52 -11.14
CA ARG A 123 -3.83 9.02 -12.34
C ARG A 123 -2.36 9.41 -12.32
N ASP A 124 -2.08 10.67 -11.98
CA ASP A 124 -0.71 11.17 -11.87
C ASP A 124 0.05 10.39 -10.80
N ARG A 125 -0.63 10.11 -9.67
CA ARG A 125 -0.05 9.28 -8.61
C ARG A 125 0.24 7.86 -9.07
N LEU A 126 -0.68 7.21 -9.79
CA LEU A 126 -0.46 5.87 -10.35
C LEU A 126 0.72 5.83 -11.34
N SER A 127 0.86 6.86 -12.19
CA SER A 127 1.98 6.98 -13.13
C SER A 127 3.32 7.14 -12.41
N GLY A 128 3.37 8.00 -11.37
CA GLY A 128 4.56 8.18 -10.53
C GLY A 128 4.97 6.89 -9.79
N ILE A 129 3.98 6.12 -9.32
CA ILE A 129 4.23 4.83 -8.68
C ILE A 129 4.71 3.76 -9.67
N ALA A 130 4.12 3.69 -10.87
CA ALA A 130 4.60 2.78 -11.91
C ALA A 130 6.06 3.07 -12.28
N THR A 131 6.42 4.35 -12.38
CA THR A 131 7.81 4.78 -12.59
C THR A 131 8.70 4.37 -11.41
N THR A 132 8.26 4.62 -10.18
CA THR A 132 9.00 4.29 -8.95
C THR A 132 9.25 2.79 -8.81
N LEU A 133 8.28 1.96 -9.20
CA LEU A 133 8.35 0.50 -9.04
C LEU A 133 8.87 -0.22 -10.29
N LYS A 134 9.25 0.48 -11.36
CA LYS A 134 9.64 -0.14 -12.64
C LYS A 134 10.69 -1.24 -12.48
N ALA A 135 11.77 -0.98 -11.74
CA ALA A 135 12.81 -1.98 -11.51
C ALA A 135 12.29 -3.23 -10.78
N GLU A 136 11.36 -3.07 -9.84
CA GLU A 136 10.78 -4.19 -9.10
C GLU A 136 9.72 -4.95 -9.91
N VAL A 137 9.04 -4.28 -10.85
CA VAL A 137 8.20 -4.93 -11.86
C VAL A 137 9.07 -5.80 -12.78
N ASP A 138 10.19 -5.26 -13.28
CA ASP A 138 11.10 -5.96 -14.19
C ASP A 138 11.74 -7.19 -13.49
N LYS A 139 11.97 -7.13 -12.18
CA LYS A 139 12.38 -8.27 -11.33
C LYS A 139 11.25 -9.26 -11.01
N GLY A 140 10.00 -8.96 -11.39
CA GLY A 140 8.84 -9.81 -11.12
C GLY A 140 8.39 -9.84 -9.66
N LYS A 141 8.65 -8.77 -8.89
CA LYS A 141 8.31 -8.67 -7.46
C LYS A 141 6.96 -7.98 -7.16
N VAL A 142 6.30 -7.40 -8.16
CA VAL A 142 5.07 -6.62 -7.98
C VAL A 142 3.82 -7.43 -8.33
N TYR A 143 2.87 -7.50 -7.41
CA TYR A 143 1.67 -8.32 -7.47
C TYR A 143 0.42 -7.53 -7.04
N ALA A 144 -0.75 -8.04 -7.39
CA ALA A 144 -2.03 -7.73 -6.75
C ALA A 144 -2.67 -9.02 -6.23
N LEU A 145 -3.66 -8.88 -5.35
CA LEU A 145 -4.47 -10.00 -4.89
C LEU A 145 -5.70 -10.20 -5.80
N GLY A 146 -5.83 -11.41 -6.35
CA GLY A 146 -6.95 -11.82 -7.18
C GLY A 146 -7.15 -11.00 -8.46
N GLU A 147 -8.34 -11.10 -9.03
CA GLU A 147 -8.69 -10.36 -10.25
C GLU A 147 -8.89 -8.86 -9.96
N PRO A 148 -8.48 -7.97 -10.88
CA PRO A 148 -8.65 -6.54 -10.70
C PRO A 148 -10.12 -6.16 -10.58
N SER A 149 -10.36 -4.94 -10.11
CA SER A 149 -11.69 -4.33 -10.21
C SER A 149 -12.08 -4.10 -11.69
N LYS A 150 -13.36 -3.81 -11.96
CA LYS A 150 -13.83 -3.45 -13.31
C LYS A 150 -13.04 -2.29 -13.96
N GLY A 151 -12.44 -1.41 -13.15
CA GLY A 151 -11.59 -0.30 -13.59
C GLY A 151 -10.09 -0.61 -13.61
N GLY A 152 -9.71 -1.90 -13.61
CA GLY A 152 -8.30 -2.34 -13.66
C GLY A 152 -7.50 -2.12 -12.37
N GLN A 153 -8.12 -1.63 -11.30
CA GLN A 153 -7.41 -1.33 -10.05
C GLN A 153 -7.21 -2.59 -9.19
N PRO A 154 -6.05 -2.76 -8.54
CA PRO A 154 -5.87 -3.73 -7.47
C PRO A 154 -6.93 -3.57 -6.39
N ARG A 155 -7.46 -4.70 -5.89
CA ARG A 155 -8.53 -4.70 -4.89
C ARG A 155 -7.95 -4.54 -3.49
N HIS A 156 -8.77 -3.98 -2.61
CA HIS A 156 -8.42 -3.83 -1.20
C HIS A 156 -8.51 -5.19 -0.48
N PRO A 157 -7.56 -5.59 0.38
CA PRO A 157 -7.46 -6.96 0.90
C PRO A 157 -8.68 -7.39 1.72
N LEU A 158 -9.31 -6.43 2.41
CA LEU A 158 -10.51 -6.67 3.22
C LEU A 158 -11.69 -7.27 2.44
N PHE A 159 -11.76 -7.06 1.12
CA PHE A 159 -12.87 -7.51 0.27
C PHE A 159 -12.52 -8.76 -0.55
N LEU A 160 -11.45 -9.46 -0.20
CA LEU A 160 -11.00 -10.66 -0.91
C LEU A 160 -11.08 -11.91 -0.01
N PRO A 161 -11.27 -13.10 -0.61
CA PRO A 161 -11.12 -14.37 0.09
C PRO A 161 -9.75 -14.47 0.79
N ARG A 162 -9.69 -15.19 1.90
CA ARG A 162 -8.45 -15.35 2.69
C ARG A 162 -7.35 -16.11 1.95
N ASP A 163 -7.74 -16.92 0.99
CA ASP A 163 -6.89 -17.73 0.14
C ASP A 163 -6.59 -17.07 -1.22
N ALA A 164 -7.09 -15.85 -1.46
CA ALA A 164 -6.85 -15.11 -2.70
C ALA A 164 -5.37 -15.15 -3.10
N GLU A 165 -5.13 -15.52 -4.36
CA GLU A 165 -3.78 -15.71 -4.88
C GLU A 165 -3.19 -14.39 -5.39
N CYS A 166 -1.86 -14.33 -5.39
CA CYS A 166 -1.12 -13.22 -5.96
C CYS A 166 -1.05 -13.35 -7.49
N ARG A 167 -1.41 -12.28 -8.18
CA ARG A 167 -1.25 -12.13 -9.63
C ARG A 167 -0.17 -11.10 -9.90
N ARG A 168 0.82 -11.46 -10.71
CA ARG A 168 1.92 -10.55 -11.07
C ARG A 168 1.37 -9.39 -11.91
N LEU A 169 1.79 -8.16 -11.57
CA LEU A 169 1.43 -6.95 -12.32
C LEU A 169 2.52 -6.59 -13.32
N ARG A 170 2.13 -5.87 -14.37
CA ARG A 170 3.01 -5.25 -15.35
C ARG A 170 2.69 -3.76 -15.46
N ILE A 171 3.58 -2.99 -16.07
CA ILE A 171 3.25 -1.63 -16.48
C ILE A 171 2.50 -1.72 -17.82
N GLY A 172 1.23 -1.36 -17.82
CA GLY A 172 0.38 -1.33 -19.01
C GLY A 172 0.71 -0.18 -19.95
N SER A 173 0.11 -0.19 -21.14
CA SER A 173 0.28 0.88 -22.15
C SER A 173 -0.24 2.25 -21.69
N ASN A 174 -1.13 2.28 -20.70
CA ASN A 174 -1.60 3.49 -20.04
C ASN A 174 -0.62 4.04 -18.98
N GLY A 175 0.53 3.38 -18.79
CA GLY A 175 1.56 3.76 -17.82
C GLY A 175 1.26 3.36 -16.38
N TRP A 176 0.23 2.55 -16.11
CA TRP A 176 -0.12 2.12 -14.75
C TRP A 176 0.18 0.64 -14.52
N LEU A 177 0.20 0.24 -13.25
CA LEU A 177 0.26 -1.17 -12.87
C LEU A 177 -1.08 -1.86 -13.16
N SER A 178 -1.03 -2.95 -13.94
CA SER A 178 -2.19 -3.78 -14.34
C SER A 178 -1.84 -5.25 -14.47
#